data_AF-A0A1Y1XFK3-F1
#
_entry.id   AF-A0A1Y1XFK3-F1
#
_cell.length_a   1.000
_cell.length_b   1.000
_cell.length_c   1.000
_cell.angle_alpha   90.00
_cell.angle_beta   90.00
_cell.angle_gamma   90.00
#
_symmetry.space_group_name_H-M   'P 1'
#
loop_
_entity.id
_entity.type
_entity.pdbx_description
1 polymer ?
#
loop_
_entity_poly.entity_id
_entity_poly.type
_entity_poly.pdbx_seq_one_letter_code
_entity_poly.pdbx_strand_id
1 'polypeptide(L)'
;MKINKINILSTLCFAINQISQSNAQASSQNQTQSISQTQTQPQSISQAKGSITDEQLNSFKFGSPQFRLAIIGDSGSESRAKKPMGLSTYDALLHLGDFDYSCKPDAYFENILPSSRSFEFMGILGNHEGASECGDDGHAKFKSNVYHEMEKNKEAKCEFSSSRCMWVCIYKNMRILGLTAGVNGCDKRDVQLSFLKSHLEGATEDWKICAWHFYDKYFHTGKYPDDGNIVSGSGESFYDYCRKQGAIIFSAHDHVYARTRVMSQFSDPTIDKFDSKPDENIVQIREGATIDILNGAGGWEMYIEQGKHKDFEWWQKKYAKGSHNENEHKYGGLFCNFNVGGNSKKAYCEFLRVGSDEKPFDTFTIYKNASPGNVTYSQIDDEFINEKIKAYKIENNIVDETNNAVDGSVAKSMNTKDNSNNSNSGSKDNNNNGTLFTRKNITIGGSVCAALVVIGSGVLIFSKSNKKVTDDTKLEIKDRQPNEGYQFNAVNINGQNSYDDSFTLLPTPEVISPLPEQFSFYHSNSMKRDYGNYDRKLELESPTSYTTNDSIPLVNNKRYRDNNNYFPSSSSSRNKQYNNNKYDKYW
;
A
#
# COMPACT_ATOMS: atom_id res chain seq x y z
N MET A 1 -43.46 53.50 -36.94
CA MET A 1 -44.63 53.78 -37.80
C MET A 1 -45.45 52.49 -37.91
N LYS A 2 -46.74 52.51 -37.52
CA LYS A 2 -47.72 51.40 -37.26
C LYS A 2 -47.48 50.62 -35.93
N ILE A 3 -48.07 50.95 -34.76
CA ILE A 3 -49.48 50.91 -34.24
C ILE A 3 -49.99 49.44 -34.11
N ASN A 4 -50.55 48.87 -33.03
CA ASN A 4 -50.89 49.22 -31.63
C ASN A 4 -51.28 47.93 -30.83
N LYS A 5 -51.42 48.08 -29.50
CA LYS A 5 -52.16 47.30 -28.45
C LYS A 5 -51.26 46.48 -27.52
N ILE A 6 -51.00 46.83 -26.24
CA ILE A 6 -51.82 47.20 -25.05
C ILE A 6 -52.53 46.00 -24.36
N ASN A 7 -52.09 45.75 -23.11
CA ASN A 7 -52.84 45.41 -21.87
C ASN A 7 -52.64 44.04 -21.14
N ILE A 8 -52.13 44.18 -19.90
CA ILE A 8 -52.73 43.84 -18.59
C ILE A 8 -52.40 42.50 -17.89
N LEU A 9 -51.98 42.72 -16.63
CA LEU A 9 -51.82 41.87 -15.43
C LEU A 9 -53.04 40.98 -15.06
N SER A 10 -52.70 39.89 -14.35
CA SER A 10 -53.36 39.21 -13.20
C SER A 10 -54.90 39.03 -13.23
N THR A 11 -55.52 37.91 -12.83
CA THR A 11 -55.57 37.33 -11.47
C THR A 11 -56.68 36.25 -11.43
N LEU A 12 -56.62 35.37 -10.41
CA LEU A 12 -57.71 34.60 -9.75
C LEU A 12 -58.24 33.27 -10.35
N CYS A 13 -58.17 32.19 -9.54
CA CYS A 13 -59.31 31.56 -8.83
C CYS A 13 -58.82 30.40 -7.90
N PHE A 14 -58.88 30.55 -6.56
CA PHE A 14 -59.84 29.95 -5.57
C PHE A 14 -59.41 28.55 -5.02
N ALA A 15 -59.50 28.15 -3.74
CA ALA A 15 -60.06 28.66 -2.47
C ALA A 15 -59.41 27.87 -1.27
N ILE A 16 -59.00 28.47 -0.13
CA ILE A 16 -59.68 28.67 1.19
C ILE A 16 -59.78 27.44 2.15
N ASN A 17 -59.04 27.46 3.28
CA ASN A 17 -59.48 27.42 4.71
C ASN A 17 -58.29 27.11 5.66
N GLN A 18 -57.77 28.09 6.43
CA GLN A 18 -57.97 28.39 7.88
C GLN A 18 -57.10 27.59 8.89
N ILE A 19 -56.14 28.25 9.59
CA ILE A 19 -56.11 28.68 11.03
C ILE A 19 -55.63 27.54 11.98
N SER A 20 -54.65 27.61 12.89
CA SER A 20 -54.04 28.62 13.80
C SER A 20 -52.52 28.36 13.99
N GLN A 21 -51.63 29.36 14.04
CA GLN A 21 -50.97 29.98 15.22
C GLN A 21 -50.56 28.98 16.34
N SER A 22 -49.32 28.99 16.86
CA SER A 22 -48.68 30.14 17.50
C SER A 22 -47.14 30.07 17.62
N ASN A 23 -46.54 31.25 17.55
CA ASN A 23 -45.17 31.64 17.92
C ASN A 23 -44.83 31.37 19.41
N ALA A 24 -43.54 31.26 19.75
CA ALA A 24 -42.84 32.23 20.63
C ALA A 24 -41.37 31.83 20.88
N GLN A 25 -40.46 32.78 20.65
CA GLN A 25 -39.08 32.80 21.14
C GLN A 25 -38.97 33.58 22.45
N ALA A 26 -38.11 33.05 23.33
CA ALA A 26 -37.18 33.70 24.28
C ALA A 26 -37.64 34.86 25.19
N SER A 27 -37.44 34.70 26.51
CA SER A 27 -36.35 35.40 27.22
C SER A 27 -36.26 34.98 28.71
N SER A 28 -35.07 35.19 29.26
CA SER A 28 -34.46 34.88 30.56
C SER A 28 -35.10 35.47 31.83
N GLN A 29 -35.02 34.77 32.97
CA GLN A 29 -34.05 35.01 34.07
C GLN A 29 -34.45 34.31 35.40
N ASN A 30 -33.41 33.75 36.05
CA ASN A 30 -33.11 33.67 37.49
C ASN A 30 -33.90 32.79 38.50
N GLN A 31 -33.08 31.94 39.14
CA GLN A 31 -32.97 31.71 40.59
C GLN A 31 -33.93 30.73 41.31
N THR A 32 -33.42 29.51 41.60
CA THR A 32 -32.95 29.07 42.94
C THR A 32 -33.27 27.60 43.22
N GLN A 33 -32.20 26.86 43.57
CA GLN A 33 -32.06 25.61 44.32
C GLN A 33 -33.31 24.82 44.75
N SER A 34 -33.31 23.53 44.40
CA SER A 34 -33.58 22.47 45.38
C SER A 34 -32.87 21.17 44.99
N ILE A 35 -31.98 20.74 45.87
CA ILE A 35 -31.25 19.47 45.84
C ILE A 35 -32.25 18.34 46.13
N SER A 36 -32.25 17.28 45.32
CA SER A 36 -32.67 15.96 45.77
C SER A 36 -31.75 14.90 45.18
N GLN A 37 -31.04 14.28 46.10
CA GLN A 37 -30.20 13.12 45.91
C GLN A 37 -31.08 11.92 45.52
N THR A 38 -30.66 11.14 44.54
CA THR A 38 -31.11 9.75 44.43
C THR A 38 -29.90 8.88 44.20
N GLN A 39 -29.71 7.98 45.16
CA GLN A 39 -28.62 7.04 45.30
C GLN A 39 -28.61 6.05 44.13
N THR A 40 -27.48 5.94 43.43
CA THR A 40 -27.18 4.80 42.56
C THR A 40 -26.59 3.69 43.44
N GLN A 41 -27.45 2.72 43.80
CA GLN A 41 -27.04 1.42 44.28
C GLN A 41 -26.36 0.63 43.13
N PRO A 42 -25.30 -0.14 43.41
CA PRO A 42 -24.67 -1.00 42.42
C PRO A 42 -25.63 -2.15 42.09
N GLN A 43 -26.08 -2.22 40.84
CA GLN A 43 -26.81 -3.38 40.35
C GLN A 43 -25.88 -4.60 40.38
N SER A 44 -26.17 -5.51 41.31
CA SER A 44 -25.72 -6.89 41.28
C SER A 44 -26.23 -7.52 39.99
N ILE A 45 -25.35 -7.71 39.01
CA ILE A 45 -25.66 -8.48 37.81
C ILE A 45 -25.79 -9.94 38.24
N SER A 46 -27.03 -10.42 38.29
CA SER A 46 -27.33 -11.85 38.34
C SER A 46 -26.68 -12.52 37.13
N GLN A 47 -25.88 -13.56 37.39
CA GLN A 47 -25.27 -14.43 36.39
C GLN A 47 -26.33 -14.99 35.44
N ALA A 48 -26.51 -14.34 34.28
CA ALA A 48 -27.26 -14.89 33.18
C ALA A 48 -26.35 -15.86 32.42
N LYS A 49 -26.73 -17.13 32.41
CA LYS A 49 -26.22 -18.19 31.52
C LYS A 49 -26.54 -17.87 30.05
N GLY A 50 -25.89 -16.86 29.49
CA GLY A 50 -26.00 -16.50 28.08
C GLY A 50 -24.71 -16.84 27.35
N SER A 51 -24.80 -17.60 26.25
CA SER A 51 -23.73 -17.65 25.26
C SER A 51 -23.40 -16.23 24.80
N ILE A 52 -22.12 -15.88 24.71
CA ILE A 52 -21.68 -14.57 24.23
C ILE A 52 -22.20 -14.38 22.81
N THR A 53 -22.90 -13.28 22.53
CA THR A 53 -23.46 -12.99 21.19
C THR A 53 -22.41 -12.37 20.27
N ASP A 54 -22.65 -12.45 18.96
CA ASP A 54 -21.78 -11.82 17.96
C ASP A 54 -21.74 -10.30 18.14
N GLU A 55 -22.85 -9.64 18.52
CA GLU A 55 -22.86 -8.21 18.81
C GLU A 55 -21.98 -7.85 20.01
N GLN A 56 -21.95 -8.68 21.05
CA GLN A 56 -21.08 -8.49 22.20
C GLN A 56 -19.61 -8.61 21.80
N LEU A 57 -19.26 -9.61 20.99
CA LEU A 57 -17.89 -9.74 20.48
C LEU A 57 -17.52 -8.63 19.50
N ASN A 58 -18.42 -8.22 18.61
CA ASN A 58 -18.16 -7.18 17.62
C ASN A 58 -17.95 -5.80 18.27
N SER A 59 -18.65 -5.51 19.37
CA SER A 59 -18.46 -4.27 20.14
C SER A 59 -17.23 -4.31 21.07
N PHE A 60 -16.71 -5.50 21.40
CA PHE A 60 -15.51 -5.66 22.21
C PHE A 60 -14.23 -5.36 21.42
N LYS A 61 -13.49 -4.34 21.87
CA LYS A 61 -12.20 -3.96 21.28
C LYS A 61 -11.11 -4.94 21.72
N PHE A 62 -10.57 -5.68 20.77
CA PHE A 62 -9.51 -6.66 20.98
C PHE A 62 -8.59 -6.71 19.75
N GLY A 63 -7.30 -6.92 19.98
CA GLY A 63 -6.29 -6.97 18.91
C GLY A 63 -5.84 -5.59 18.43
N SER A 64 -5.27 -5.55 17.22
CA SER A 64 -4.68 -4.33 16.62
C SER A 64 -5.75 -3.47 15.95
N PRO A 65 -5.76 -2.14 16.14
CA PRO A 65 -6.74 -1.27 15.48
C PRO A 65 -6.75 -1.44 13.96
N GLN A 66 -7.94 -1.62 13.40
CA GLN A 66 -8.13 -1.63 11.95
C GLN A 66 -7.83 -0.24 11.37
N PHE A 67 -7.21 -0.22 10.19
CA PHE A 67 -7.01 1.01 9.43
C PHE A 67 -7.05 0.70 7.93
N ARG A 68 -7.36 1.72 7.11
CA ARG A 68 -7.50 1.59 5.67
C ARG A 68 -6.46 2.41 4.93
N LEU A 69 -5.67 1.76 4.08
CA LEU A 69 -4.69 2.37 3.19
C LEU A 69 -5.27 2.43 1.77
N ALA A 70 -5.27 3.62 1.17
CA ALA A 70 -5.48 3.80 -0.26
C ALA A 70 -4.12 3.77 -0.99
N ILE A 71 -4.06 3.05 -2.10
CA ILE A 71 -2.87 2.95 -2.97
C ILE A 71 -3.28 3.42 -4.36
N ILE A 72 -2.64 4.49 -4.84
CA ILE A 72 -2.94 5.14 -6.13
C ILE A 72 -1.61 5.55 -6.77
N GLY A 73 -1.42 5.31 -8.06
CA GLY A 73 -0.31 5.87 -8.85
C GLY A 73 -0.85 6.55 -10.10
N ASP A 74 -0.02 7.36 -10.76
CA ASP A 74 -0.30 7.84 -12.12
C ASP A 74 -1.62 8.64 -12.23
N SER A 75 -1.89 9.46 -11.22
CA SER A 75 -3.17 10.18 -11.12
C SER A 75 -3.18 11.48 -11.90
N GLY A 76 -2.02 12.14 -12.01
CA GLY A 76 -1.90 13.48 -12.59
C GLY A 76 -2.55 14.58 -11.74
N SER A 77 -2.46 15.81 -12.21
CA SER A 77 -2.87 17.01 -11.45
C SER A 77 -4.23 17.58 -11.90
N GLU A 78 -4.94 16.86 -12.77
CA GLU A 78 -6.24 17.27 -13.30
C GLU A 78 -7.40 16.88 -12.38
N SER A 79 -8.55 17.54 -12.53
CA SER A 79 -9.73 17.30 -11.68
C SER A 79 -10.19 15.83 -11.61
N ARG A 80 -9.88 15.02 -12.64
CA ARG A 80 -10.17 13.58 -12.66
C ARG A 80 -9.37 12.78 -11.64
N ALA A 81 -8.19 13.22 -11.22
CA ALA A 81 -7.37 12.59 -10.18
C ALA A 81 -8.08 12.55 -8.81
N LYS A 82 -9.01 13.48 -8.57
CA LYS A 82 -9.85 13.47 -7.36
C LYS A 82 -10.84 12.32 -7.33
N LYS A 83 -11.23 11.77 -8.49
CA LYS A 83 -12.31 10.77 -8.55
C LYS A 83 -11.88 9.46 -7.90
N PRO A 84 -10.69 8.87 -8.18
CA PRO A 84 -10.24 7.68 -7.46
C PRO A 84 -10.06 7.92 -5.96
N MET A 85 -9.52 9.06 -5.54
CA MET A 85 -9.43 9.43 -4.12
C MET A 85 -10.81 9.53 -3.45
N GLY A 86 -11.87 9.81 -4.20
CA GLY A 86 -13.25 9.90 -3.70
C GLY A 86 -14.02 8.58 -3.68
N LEU A 87 -13.44 7.45 -4.11
CA LEU A 87 -14.15 6.17 -4.21
C LEU A 87 -14.43 5.53 -2.84
N SER A 88 -13.62 5.84 -1.84
CA SER A 88 -13.72 5.30 -0.49
C SER A 88 -13.09 6.25 0.52
N THR A 89 -13.49 6.13 1.78
CA THR A 89 -12.72 6.68 2.90
C THR A 89 -11.46 5.85 3.14
N TYR A 90 -10.45 6.47 3.75
CA TYR A 90 -9.20 5.84 4.13
C TYR A 90 -8.49 6.68 5.21
N ASP A 91 -7.62 6.03 5.97
CA ASP A 91 -6.82 6.66 7.04
C ASP A 91 -5.45 7.10 6.54
N ALA A 92 -4.96 6.49 5.46
CA ALA A 92 -3.70 6.82 4.83
C ALA A 92 -3.76 6.67 3.30
N LEU A 93 -2.98 7.47 2.58
CA LEU A 93 -2.77 7.42 1.13
C LEU A 93 -1.29 7.16 0.84
N LEU A 94 -1.01 6.07 0.13
CA LEU A 94 0.25 5.81 -0.54
C LEU A 94 0.12 6.18 -2.02
N HIS A 95 0.79 7.25 -2.44
CA HIS A 95 0.85 7.65 -3.85
C HIS A 95 2.13 7.14 -4.51
N LEU A 96 2.01 6.38 -5.59
CA LEU A 96 3.11 5.65 -6.23
C LEU A 96 3.84 6.45 -7.33
N GLY A 97 3.84 7.78 -7.25
CA GLY A 97 4.48 8.68 -8.23
C GLY A 97 3.62 9.08 -9.42
N ASP A 98 4.20 9.95 -10.23
CA ASP A 98 3.60 10.64 -11.38
C ASP A 98 2.38 11.49 -11.01
N PHE A 99 2.68 12.63 -10.40
CA PHE A 99 1.71 13.53 -9.80
C PHE A 99 1.10 14.53 -10.78
N ASP A 100 1.78 14.93 -11.87
CA ASP A 100 1.26 16.00 -12.75
C ASP A 100 1.40 15.84 -14.27
N TYR A 101 2.42 15.13 -14.78
CA TYR A 101 2.72 14.96 -16.22
C TYR A 101 2.93 16.25 -17.04
N SER A 102 3.22 17.37 -16.38
CA SER A 102 3.31 18.72 -16.97
C SER A 102 4.45 19.57 -16.40
N CYS A 103 5.27 19.02 -15.50
CA CYS A 103 6.36 19.74 -14.83
C CYS A 103 5.89 21.00 -14.10
N LYS A 104 4.75 20.89 -13.42
CA LYS A 104 4.15 21.93 -12.59
C LYS A 104 4.13 21.44 -11.14
N PRO A 105 5.29 21.44 -10.46
CA PRO A 105 5.51 20.64 -9.26
C PRO A 105 4.56 20.94 -8.09
N ASP A 106 3.91 22.10 -8.08
CA ASP A 106 2.90 22.48 -7.08
C ASP A 106 1.47 21.99 -7.42
N ALA A 107 1.17 21.69 -8.68
CA ALA A 107 -0.19 21.52 -9.18
C ALA A 107 -0.96 20.39 -8.49
N TYR A 108 -0.35 19.22 -8.28
CA TYR A 108 -1.00 18.13 -7.55
C TYR A 108 -1.28 18.50 -6.09
N PHE A 109 -0.30 19.11 -5.42
CA PHE A 109 -0.36 19.40 -3.99
C PHE A 109 -1.31 20.56 -3.66
N GLU A 110 -1.49 21.50 -4.60
CA GLU A 110 -2.43 22.60 -4.44
C GLU A 110 -3.85 22.23 -4.88
N ASN A 111 -3.98 21.50 -6.00
CA ASN A 111 -5.28 21.30 -6.63
C ASN A 111 -5.93 19.96 -6.28
N ILE A 112 -5.15 18.92 -6.03
CA ILE A 112 -5.64 17.53 -5.85
C ILE A 112 -5.58 17.11 -4.40
N LEU A 113 -4.41 17.23 -3.76
CA LEU A 113 -4.23 16.85 -2.36
C LEU A 113 -4.89 17.90 -1.43
N PRO A 114 -5.89 17.53 -0.62
CA PRO A 114 -6.54 18.49 0.25
C PRO A 114 -5.61 18.98 1.36
N SER A 115 -5.44 20.30 1.50
CA SER A 115 -4.59 20.89 2.55
C SER A 115 -5.08 20.60 3.98
N SER A 116 -6.39 20.40 4.16
CA SER A 116 -7.04 20.04 5.42
C SER A 116 -7.30 18.54 5.58
N ARG A 117 -6.56 17.69 4.86
CA ARG A 117 -6.73 16.23 4.91
C ARG A 117 -6.67 15.69 6.34
N SER A 118 -7.53 14.71 6.63
CA SER A 118 -7.54 13.96 7.89
C SER A 118 -6.72 12.69 7.85
N PHE A 119 -6.31 12.24 6.65
CA PHE A 119 -5.55 11.03 6.42
C PHE A 119 -4.05 11.31 6.33
N GLU A 120 -3.21 10.30 6.58
CA GLU A 120 -1.75 10.35 6.37
C GLU A 120 -1.39 10.26 4.89
N PHE A 121 -0.36 10.97 4.43
CA PHE A 121 0.10 10.96 3.04
C PHE A 121 1.53 10.47 2.96
N MET A 122 1.79 9.51 2.08
CA MET A 122 3.12 8.99 1.76
C MET A 122 3.27 8.97 0.24
N GLY A 123 4.22 9.72 -0.29
CA GLY A 123 4.41 9.88 -1.73
C GLY A 123 5.75 9.33 -2.21
N ILE A 124 5.74 8.69 -3.36
CA ILE A 124 6.93 8.27 -4.11
C ILE A 124 7.05 9.18 -5.33
N LEU A 125 8.28 9.44 -5.79
CA LEU A 125 8.51 10.16 -7.05
C LEU A 125 8.48 9.17 -8.20
N GLY A 126 7.80 9.52 -9.29
CA GLY A 126 7.83 8.78 -10.55
C GLY A 126 8.79 9.40 -11.55
N ASN A 127 8.76 8.90 -12.78
CA ASN A 127 9.64 9.42 -13.83
C ASN A 127 9.28 10.83 -14.26
N HIS A 128 8.00 11.22 -14.15
CA HIS A 128 7.56 12.58 -14.44
C HIS A 128 7.98 13.60 -13.38
N GLU A 129 8.49 13.14 -12.23
CA GLU A 129 9.16 14.00 -11.25
C GLU A 129 10.69 13.96 -11.35
N GLY A 130 11.24 13.17 -12.28
CA GLY A 130 12.68 13.00 -12.46
C GLY A 130 13.34 14.22 -13.10
N ALA A 131 14.62 14.45 -12.78
CA ALA A 131 15.36 15.60 -13.31
C ALA A 131 15.55 15.57 -14.85
N SER A 132 15.50 14.40 -15.48
CA SER A 132 15.52 14.28 -16.93
C SER A 132 14.25 14.81 -17.60
N GLU A 133 13.11 14.76 -16.91
CA GLU A 133 11.82 15.20 -17.45
C GLU A 133 11.58 16.69 -17.15
N CYS A 134 11.76 17.08 -15.89
CA CYS A 134 11.38 18.42 -15.42
C CYS A 134 12.57 19.34 -15.06
N GLY A 135 13.79 18.91 -15.36
CA GLY A 135 15.01 19.61 -14.95
C GLY A 135 15.28 19.50 -13.44
N ASP A 136 16.49 19.91 -13.03
CA ASP A 136 16.93 19.84 -11.64
C ASP A 136 16.03 20.66 -10.70
N ASP A 137 15.59 21.84 -11.14
CA ASP A 137 14.73 22.73 -10.34
C ASP A 137 13.33 22.13 -10.13
N GLY A 138 12.74 21.58 -11.19
CA GLY A 138 11.43 20.90 -11.12
C GLY A 138 11.49 19.68 -10.20
N HIS A 139 12.50 18.83 -10.41
CA HIS A 139 12.74 17.66 -9.56
C HIS A 139 12.94 18.04 -8.08
N ALA A 140 13.78 19.05 -7.79
CA ALA A 140 14.00 19.53 -6.44
C ALA A 140 12.70 20.05 -5.79
N LYS A 141 11.85 20.73 -6.56
CA LYS A 141 10.58 21.26 -6.07
C LYS A 141 9.55 20.15 -5.80
N PHE A 142 9.44 19.14 -6.67
CA PHE A 142 8.62 17.95 -6.39
C PHE A 142 9.05 17.24 -5.11
N LYS A 143 10.35 16.98 -4.95
CA LYS A 143 10.90 16.39 -3.71
C LYS A 143 10.52 17.18 -2.48
N SER A 144 10.68 18.50 -2.55
CA SER A 144 10.33 19.40 -1.45
C SER A 144 8.84 19.31 -1.12
N ASN A 145 7.96 19.30 -2.13
CA ASN A 145 6.53 19.23 -1.93
C ASN A 145 6.07 17.88 -1.33
N VAL A 146 6.56 16.75 -1.86
CA VAL A 146 6.27 15.43 -1.29
C VAL A 146 6.71 15.35 0.17
N TYR A 147 7.94 15.77 0.45
CA TYR A 147 8.50 15.76 1.79
C TYR A 147 7.72 16.68 2.75
N HIS A 148 7.42 17.90 2.32
CA HIS A 148 6.64 18.86 3.10
C HIS A 148 5.25 18.33 3.45
N GLU A 149 4.60 17.62 2.53
CA GLU A 149 3.33 16.99 2.83
C GLU A 149 3.49 15.82 3.80
N MET A 150 4.50 14.97 3.63
CA MET A 150 4.74 13.87 4.57
C MET A 150 5.08 14.34 6.00
N GLU A 151 5.73 15.50 6.17
CA GLU A 151 5.99 16.10 7.50
C GLU A 151 4.71 16.55 8.22
N LYS A 152 3.60 16.77 7.50
CA LYS A 152 2.29 17.13 8.09
C LYS A 152 1.55 15.93 8.65
N ASN A 153 2.08 14.72 8.46
CA ASN A 153 1.49 13.51 9.01
C ASN A 153 1.45 13.54 10.53
N LYS A 154 0.36 13.05 11.12
CA LYS A 154 0.10 13.19 12.56
C LYS A 154 0.56 11.97 13.35
N GLU A 155 0.30 10.79 12.82
CA GLU A 155 0.61 9.50 13.44
C GLU A 155 1.76 8.77 12.73
N ALA A 156 1.90 8.94 11.40
CA ALA A 156 2.97 8.27 10.66
C ALA A 156 4.33 8.89 11.00
N LYS A 157 5.27 8.06 11.46
CA LYS A 157 6.63 8.48 11.80
C LYS A 157 7.56 8.09 10.68
N CYS A 158 8.09 9.08 9.97
CA CYS A 158 8.91 8.86 8.79
C CYS A 158 10.38 9.24 9.03
N GLU A 159 11.28 8.38 8.56
CA GLU A 159 12.69 8.65 8.38
C GLU A 159 12.97 8.78 6.88
N PHE A 160 13.77 9.77 6.51
CA PHE A 160 14.08 10.10 5.12
C PHE A 160 15.58 9.92 4.87
N SER A 161 15.93 9.44 3.67
CA SER A 161 17.31 9.45 3.22
C SER A 161 17.83 10.90 3.11
N SER A 162 19.16 11.05 3.11
CA SER A 162 19.81 12.36 2.93
C SER A 162 19.40 13.07 1.64
N SER A 163 19.14 12.30 0.57
CA SER A 163 18.67 12.79 -0.73
C SER A 163 17.19 13.18 -0.76
N ARG A 164 16.41 12.74 0.25
CA ARG A 164 14.93 12.77 0.29
C ARG A 164 14.25 12.06 -0.89
N CYS A 165 14.95 11.18 -1.58
CA CYS A 165 14.40 10.32 -2.63
C CYS A 165 13.93 8.96 -2.10
N MET A 166 14.22 8.63 -0.85
CA MET A 166 13.79 7.39 -0.20
C MET A 166 13.34 7.69 1.22
N TRP A 167 12.45 6.86 1.73
CA TRP A 167 11.95 6.99 3.08
C TRP A 167 11.44 5.66 3.62
N VAL A 168 11.37 5.59 4.94
CA VAL A 168 10.64 4.56 5.67
C VAL A 168 9.68 5.24 6.63
N CYS A 169 8.43 4.81 6.67
CA CYS A 169 7.45 5.27 7.62
C CYS A 169 6.91 4.10 8.43
N ILE A 170 6.72 4.32 9.73
CA ILE A 170 5.94 3.43 10.58
C ILE A 170 4.59 4.11 10.84
N TYR A 171 3.52 3.44 10.43
CA TYR A 171 2.14 3.87 10.67
C TYR A 171 1.38 2.72 11.33
N LYS A 172 0.93 2.94 12.57
CA LYS A 172 0.35 1.89 13.43
C LYS A 172 1.29 0.67 13.53
N ASN A 173 0.85 -0.53 13.17
CA ASN A 173 1.65 -1.76 13.16
C ASN A 173 2.20 -2.10 11.75
N MET A 174 2.40 -1.10 10.89
CA MET A 174 2.87 -1.27 9.52
C MET A 174 4.12 -0.44 9.25
N ARG A 175 5.12 -1.07 8.62
CA ARG A 175 6.32 -0.43 8.07
C ARG A 175 6.17 -0.30 6.56
N ILE A 176 6.33 0.90 6.03
CA ILE A 176 6.25 1.19 4.58
C ILE A 176 7.57 1.80 4.15
N LEU A 177 8.16 1.29 3.07
CA LEU A 177 9.33 1.86 2.44
C LEU A 177 8.98 2.38 1.05
N GLY A 178 9.30 3.63 0.79
CA GLY A 178 9.22 4.24 -0.53
C GLY A 178 10.61 4.40 -1.13
N LEU A 179 10.83 3.77 -2.28
CA LEU A 179 12.06 3.85 -3.06
C LEU A 179 11.77 4.48 -4.42
N THR A 180 12.82 4.98 -5.08
CA THR A 180 12.73 5.71 -6.36
C THR A 180 13.68 5.09 -7.39
N ALA A 181 13.73 3.76 -7.42
CA ALA A 181 14.60 3.01 -8.32
C ALA A 181 14.25 3.36 -9.77
N GLY A 182 15.25 3.75 -10.56
CA GLY A 182 15.09 4.17 -11.96
C GLY A 182 14.76 5.66 -12.16
N VAL A 183 14.40 6.40 -11.11
CA VAL A 183 14.07 7.83 -11.23
C VAL A 183 15.33 8.68 -11.36
N ASN A 184 15.39 9.49 -12.42
CA ASN A 184 16.51 10.39 -12.65
C ASN A 184 16.58 11.50 -11.58
N GLY A 185 17.79 11.85 -11.12
CA GLY A 185 17.99 12.81 -10.02
C GLY A 185 17.94 12.21 -8.62
N CYS A 186 17.66 10.90 -8.50
CA CYS A 186 17.66 10.16 -7.24
C CYS A 186 18.86 9.21 -7.08
N ASP A 187 18.93 8.54 -5.93
CA ASP A 187 20.07 7.71 -5.54
C ASP A 187 20.28 6.53 -6.48
N LYS A 188 21.54 6.12 -6.61
CA LYS A 188 21.91 4.94 -7.38
C LYS A 188 21.33 3.66 -6.76
N ARG A 189 21.10 2.67 -7.61
CA ARG A 189 20.52 1.37 -7.25
C ARG A 189 21.17 0.70 -6.04
N ASP A 190 22.50 0.68 -5.95
CA ASP A 190 23.24 0.05 -4.84
C ASP A 190 22.98 0.75 -3.49
N VAL A 191 22.87 2.08 -3.51
CA VAL A 191 22.46 2.88 -2.35
C VAL A 191 21.02 2.57 -1.96
N GLN A 192 20.11 2.51 -2.93
CA GLN A 192 18.70 2.18 -2.66
C GLN A 192 18.53 0.76 -2.11
N LEU A 193 19.26 -0.22 -2.66
CA LEU A 193 19.24 -1.59 -2.15
C LEU A 193 19.78 -1.65 -0.71
N SER A 194 20.83 -0.89 -0.41
CA SER A 194 21.39 -0.83 0.94
C SER A 194 20.39 -0.22 1.93
N PHE A 195 19.70 0.85 1.54
CA PHE A 195 18.63 1.47 2.33
C PHE A 195 17.46 0.50 2.57
N LEU A 196 17.02 -0.21 1.52
CA LEU A 196 15.99 -1.25 1.63
C LEU A 196 16.37 -2.30 2.68
N LYS A 197 17.60 -2.80 2.60
CA LYS A 197 18.10 -3.84 3.51
C LYS A 197 18.14 -3.38 4.95
N SER A 198 18.76 -2.23 5.20
CA SER A 198 18.93 -1.72 6.56
C SER A 198 17.61 -1.44 7.29
N HIS A 199 16.53 -1.17 6.54
CA HIS A 199 15.24 -0.81 7.12
C HIS A 199 14.23 -1.95 7.17
N LEU A 200 14.44 -3.04 6.43
CA LEU A 200 13.58 -4.22 6.51
C LEU A 200 14.19 -5.36 7.31
N GLU A 201 15.52 -5.46 7.36
CA GLU A 201 16.19 -6.49 8.17
C GLU A 201 15.81 -6.32 9.65
N GLY A 202 15.25 -7.37 10.23
CA GLY A 202 14.81 -7.35 11.63
C GLY A 202 13.58 -6.48 11.91
N ALA A 203 12.88 -5.99 10.88
CA ALA A 203 11.62 -5.26 11.07
C ALA A 203 10.58 -6.15 11.77
N THR A 204 9.97 -5.62 12.83
CA THR A 204 9.06 -6.36 13.72
C THR A 204 7.59 -6.00 13.52
N GLU A 205 7.31 -5.00 12.70
CA GLU A 205 5.95 -4.59 12.36
C GLU A 205 5.18 -5.75 11.70
N ASP A 206 3.89 -5.83 12.02
CA ASP A 206 3.02 -6.87 11.51
C ASP A 206 2.94 -6.85 9.99
N TRP A 207 2.82 -5.66 9.42
CA TRP A 207 2.71 -5.44 7.98
C TRP A 207 3.95 -4.72 7.47
N LYS A 208 4.45 -5.18 6.32
CA LYS A 208 5.61 -4.60 5.65
C LYS A 208 5.22 -4.31 4.21
N ILE A 209 5.54 -3.13 3.74
CA ILE A 209 5.29 -2.70 2.37
C ILE A 209 6.60 -2.21 1.76
N CYS A 210 6.89 -2.71 0.57
CA CYS A 210 7.85 -2.13 -0.35
C CYS A 210 7.09 -1.43 -1.47
N ALA A 211 7.44 -0.19 -1.77
CA ALA A 211 6.79 0.56 -2.83
C ALA A 211 7.82 1.35 -3.64
N TRP A 212 7.59 1.40 -4.95
CA TRP A 212 8.38 2.18 -5.91
C TRP A 212 7.51 2.48 -7.13
N HIS A 213 7.95 3.37 -8.01
CA HIS A 213 7.15 3.77 -9.17
C HIS A 213 7.26 2.77 -10.34
N PHE A 214 8.49 2.49 -10.78
CA PHE A 214 8.76 1.60 -11.93
C PHE A 214 8.49 0.12 -11.67
N TYR A 215 8.68 -0.72 -12.67
CA TYR A 215 8.60 -2.17 -12.56
C TYR A 215 9.81 -2.86 -13.21
N ASP A 216 9.99 -4.14 -12.91
CA ASP A 216 10.88 -5.01 -13.68
C ASP A 216 10.11 -5.70 -14.83
N LYS A 217 10.80 -6.11 -15.90
CA LYS A 217 10.30 -6.72 -17.14
C LYS A 217 9.21 -7.82 -17.03
N TYR A 218 9.01 -8.40 -15.86
CA TYR A 218 8.01 -9.45 -15.64
C TYR A 218 6.70 -8.92 -15.05
N PHE A 219 6.71 -7.69 -14.52
CA PHE A 219 5.63 -7.14 -13.69
C PHE A 219 4.99 -5.91 -14.35
N HIS A 220 4.74 -6.02 -15.66
CA HIS A 220 3.95 -5.10 -16.47
C HIS A 220 3.09 -5.84 -17.48
N THR A 221 2.16 -5.13 -18.11
CA THR A 221 1.16 -5.66 -19.05
C THR A 221 1.48 -5.33 -20.51
N GLY A 222 2.65 -4.76 -20.77
CA GLY A 222 3.28 -4.77 -22.08
C GLY A 222 3.32 -3.45 -22.84
N LYS A 223 2.92 -2.31 -22.25
CA LYS A 223 3.05 -0.98 -22.88
C LYS A 223 4.48 -0.72 -23.38
N TYR A 224 5.48 -1.01 -22.54
CA TYR A 224 6.91 -0.88 -22.83
C TYR A 224 7.57 -2.27 -22.85
N PRO A 225 7.45 -3.05 -23.94
CA PRO A 225 7.88 -4.45 -23.98
C PRO A 225 9.41 -4.64 -23.97
N ASP A 226 10.16 -3.58 -24.25
CA ASP A 226 11.63 -3.59 -24.31
C ASP A 226 12.26 -3.18 -22.97
N ASP A 227 11.45 -2.75 -22.00
CA ASP A 227 11.94 -2.38 -20.67
C ASP A 227 12.53 -3.58 -19.95
N GLY A 228 13.74 -3.38 -19.41
CA GLY A 228 14.45 -4.39 -18.65
C GLY A 228 14.01 -4.47 -17.19
N ASN A 229 14.92 -4.91 -16.33
CA ASN A 229 14.74 -4.81 -14.89
C ASN A 229 15.11 -3.39 -14.43
N ILE A 230 14.19 -2.43 -14.49
CA ILE A 230 14.48 -1.03 -14.12
C ILE A 230 14.79 -0.92 -12.62
N VAL A 231 14.05 -1.65 -11.80
CA VAL A 231 14.18 -1.62 -10.34
C VAL A 231 15.35 -2.49 -9.89
N SER A 232 15.37 -3.76 -10.33
CA SER A 232 16.38 -4.72 -9.87
C SER A 232 17.68 -4.69 -10.68
N GLY A 233 17.70 -4.14 -11.89
CA GLY A 233 18.87 -4.24 -12.78
C GLY A 233 19.34 -5.68 -13.01
N SER A 234 20.66 -5.85 -13.16
CA SER A 234 21.33 -7.16 -13.30
C SER A 234 21.78 -7.78 -11.96
N GLY A 235 21.55 -7.10 -10.84
CA GLY A 235 22.01 -7.53 -9.51
C GLY A 235 20.93 -8.25 -8.71
N GLU A 236 21.09 -8.25 -7.38
CA GLU A 236 20.11 -8.82 -6.45
C GLU A 236 18.73 -8.16 -6.60
N SER A 237 17.68 -8.96 -6.73
CA SER A 237 16.32 -8.47 -6.92
C SER A 237 15.75 -7.79 -5.68
N PHE A 238 15.24 -6.57 -5.87
CA PHE A 238 14.54 -5.81 -4.83
C PHE A 238 13.25 -6.53 -4.42
N TYR A 239 12.50 -7.01 -5.42
CA TYR A 239 11.30 -7.82 -5.22
C TYR A 239 11.59 -9.07 -4.36
N ASP A 240 12.64 -9.84 -4.70
CA ASP A 240 12.99 -11.02 -3.90
C ASP A 240 13.46 -10.69 -2.50
N TYR A 241 14.11 -9.54 -2.29
CA TYR A 241 14.47 -9.10 -0.95
C TYR A 241 13.20 -8.78 -0.12
N CYS A 242 12.27 -8.01 -0.67
CA CYS A 242 10.98 -7.71 -0.03
C CYS A 242 10.18 -8.99 0.27
N ARG A 243 10.12 -9.92 -0.68
CA ARG A 243 9.51 -11.24 -0.52
C ARG A 243 10.10 -12.03 0.64
N LYS A 244 11.42 -12.09 0.77
CA LYS A 244 12.09 -12.79 1.90
C LYS A 244 11.65 -12.25 3.25
N GLN A 245 11.30 -10.97 3.33
CA GLN A 245 10.82 -10.31 4.55
C GLN A 245 9.29 -10.39 4.72
N GLY A 246 8.58 -11.05 3.79
CA GLY A 246 7.12 -11.14 3.78
C GLY A 246 6.43 -9.81 3.48
N ALA A 247 7.12 -8.86 2.85
CA ALA A 247 6.57 -7.56 2.52
C ALA A 247 5.68 -7.61 1.27
N ILE A 248 4.56 -6.91 1.28
CA ILE A 248 3.71 -6.68 0.11
C ILE A 248 4.40 -5.66 -0.78
N ILE A 249 4.36 -5.85 -2.10
CA ILE A 249 5.03 -4.98 -3.06
C ILE A 249 3.99 -4.18 -3.84
N PHE A 250 4.23 -2.88 -4.00
CA PHE A 250 3.43 -1.99 -4.84
C PHE A 250 4.30 -1.28 -5.88
N SER A 251 3.82 -1.27 -7.13
CA SER A 251 4.42 -0.57 -8.27
C SER A 251 3.37 0.16 -9.11
N ALA A 252 3.79 1.00 -10.06
CA ALA A 252 2.90 1.82 -10.90
C ALA A 252 3.50 1.98 -12.32
N HIS A 253 3.44 3.17 -12.94
CA HIS A 253 4.04 3.50 -14.26
C HIS A 253 3.35 2.84 -15.48
N ASP A 254 3.02 1.56 -15.40
CA ASP A 254 2.13 0.93 -16.37
C ASP A 254 0.70 1.29 -15.97
N HIS A 255 0.02 2.09 -16.79
CA HIS A 255 -1.27 2.69 -16.47
C HIS A 255 -2.43 1.67 -16.55
N VAL A 256 -2.34 0.66 -15.71
CA VAL A 256 -3.25 -0.47 -15.52
C VAL A 256 -3.29 -0.80 -14.04
N TYR A 257 -4.24 -1.64 -13.65
CA TYR A 257 -4.16 -2.37 -12.40
C TYR A 257 -3.85 -3.83 -12.70
N ALA A 258 -2.88 -4.42 -11.99
CA ALA A 258 -2.58 -5.83 -12.07
C ALA A 258 -2.10 -6.37 -10.73
N ARG A 259 -2.64 -7.52 -10.32
CA ARG A 259 -2.24 -8.24 -9.11
C ARG A 259 -1.68 -9.59 -9.49
N THR A 260 -0.51 -9.90 -8.93
CA THR A 260 0.10 -11.23 -9.06
C THR A 260 -0.60 -12.28 -8.19
N ARG A 261 -0.44 -13.55 -8.55
CA ARG A 261 -0.58 -14.70 -7.65
C ARG A 261 0.46 -14.58 -6.52
N VAL A 262 0.31 -15.33 -5.43
CA VAL A 262 1.39 -15.36 -4.42
C VAL A 262 2.64 -15.95 -5.06
N MET A 263 3.75 -15.21 -5.01
CA MET A 263 5.02 -15.55 -5.64
C MET A 263 6.03 -16.01 -4.60
N SER A 264 6.70 -17.14 -4.85
CA SER A 264 7.85 -17.62 -4.08
C SER A 264 9.20 -17.14 -4.63
N GLN A 265 9.22 -16.58 -5.84
CA GLN A 265 10.39 -15.94 -6.45
C GLN A 265 9.97 -14.93 -7.52
N PHE A 266 10.64 -13.77 -7.59
CA PHE A 266 10.36 -12.71 -8.58
C PHE A 266 11.43 -12.59 -9.68
N SER A 267 12.70 -12.83 -9.36
CA SER A 267 13.81 -12.79 -10.35
C SER A 267 13.68 -13.84 -11.46
N ASP A 268 13.14 -14.99 -11.11
CA ASP A 268 12.66 -16.04 -12.01
C ASP A 268 11.23 -16.38 -11.56
N PRO A 269 10.22 -15.70 -12.13
CA PRO A 269 8.86 -15.69 -11.60
C PRO A 269 8.33 -17.10 -11.33
N THR A 270 8.18 -17.42 -10.05
CA THR A 270 7.69 -18.72 -9.59
C THR A 270 6.53 -18.49 -8.63
N ILE A 271 5.38 -19.05 -8.99
CA ILE A 271 4.19 -19.01 -8.14
C ILE A 271 4.40 -19.92 -6.94
N ASP A 272 4.00 -19.44 -5.76
CA ASP A 272 4.09 -20.19 -4.53
C ASP A 272 3.26 -21.46 -4.58
N LYS A 273 3.82 -22.57 -4.08
CA LYS A 273 3.16 -23.88 -4.12
C LYS A 273 1.86 -23.95 -3.30
N PHE A 274 1.62 -23.01 -2.38
CA PHE A 274 0.40 -22.94 -1.58
C PHE A 274 -0.62 -21.94 -2.12
N ASP A 275 -0.33 -21.29 -3.25
CA ASP A 275 -1.30 -20.48 -3.98
C ASP A 275 -2.30 -21.41 -4.69
N SER A 276 -3.42 -21.68 -4.01
CA SER A 276 -4.40 -22.68 -4.44
C SER A 276 -5.44 -22.09 -5.41
N LYS A 277 -5.66 -22.77 -6.55
CA LYS A 277 -6.52 -22.26 -7.63
C LYS A 277 -8.06 -22.25 -7.42
N PRO A 278 -8.72 -22.89 -6.42
CA PRO A 278 -10.16 -22.65 -6.30
C PRO A 278 -10.49 -21.31 -5.64
N ASP A 279 -9.55 -20.67 -4.91
CA ASP A 279 -9.83 -19.44 -4.16
C ASP A 279 -8.84 -18.32 -4.53
N GLU A 280 -9.07 -17.69 -5.69
CA GLU A 280 -8.28 -16.56 -6.21
C GLU A 280 -8.30 -15.28 -5.36
N ASN A 281 -9.20 -15.26 -4.37
CA ASN A 281 -9.41 -14.14 -3.46
C ASN A 281 -8.70 -14.35 -2.12
N ILE A 282 -8.06 -15.50 -1.89
CA ILE A 282 -7.28 -15.75 -0.68
C ILE A 282 -5.78 -15.66 -1.00
N VAL A 283 -5.12 -14.72 -0.35
CA VAL A 283 -3.68 -14.48 -0.48
C VAL A 283 -3.00 -14.87 0.82
N GLN A 284 -2.10 -15.85 0.79
CA GLN A 284 -1.37 -16.30 1.98
C GLN A 284 0.10 -15.86 1.91
N ILE A 285 0.44 -14.77 2.57
CA ILE A 285 1.81 -14.24 2.61
C ILE A 285 2.59 -14.74 3.82
N ARG A 286 3.91 -14.78 3.68
CA ARG A 286 4.88 -15.15 4.73
C ARG A 286 6.28 -14.72 4.32
N GLU A 287 7.24 -14.82 5.22
CA GLU A 287 8.65 -14.76 4.84
C GLU A 287 8.93 -15.78 3.73
N GLY A 288 9.34 -15.26 2.57
CA GLY A 288 9.61 -16.04 1.38
C GLY A 288 8.45 -16.20 0.38
N ALA A 289 7.25 -15.71 0.66
CA ALA A 289 6.16 -15.70 -0.32
C ALA A 289 5.24 -14.47 -0.15
N THR A 290 5.04 -13.71 -1.22
CA THR A 290 4.24 -12.46 -1.19
C THR A 290 3.64 -12.16 -2.56
N ILE A 291 2.87 -11.07 -2.65
CA ILE A 291 2.33 -10.54 -3.91
C ILE A 291 3.00 -9.21 -4.28
N ASP A 292 3.06 -8.96 -5.58
CA ASP A 292 3.20 -7.64 -6.17
C ASP A 292 1.87 -7.18 -6.77
N ILE A 293 1.59 -5.88 -6.60
CA ILE A 293 0.44 -5.19 -7.16
C ILE A 293 0.91 -3.94 -7.87
N LEU A 294 0.67 -3.93 -9.18
CA LEU A 294 0.87 -2.82 -10.09
C LEU A 294 -0.42 -1.98 -10.13
N ASN A 295 -0.35 -0.69 -9.82
CA ASN A 295 -1.51 0.20 -9.85
C ASN A 295 -1.17 1.60 -10.37
N GLY A 296 -1.11 1.73 -11.69
CA GLY A 296 -1.04 3.01 -12.41
C GLY A 296 -2.39 3.48 -12.97
N ALA A 297 -3.51 2.96 -12.46
CA ALA A 297 -4.85 3.28 -12.97
C ALA A 297 -5.46 4.57 -12.37
N GLY A 298 -4.64 5.46 -11.79
CA GLY A 298 -5.10 6.49 -10.86
C GLY A 298 -5.67 7.77 -11.45
N GLY A 299 -5.58 8.00 -12.76
CA GLY A 299 -6.24 9.18 -13.35
C GLY A 299 -5.73 9.71 -14.67
N TRP A 300 -4.47 9.47 -15.06
CA TRP A 300 -3.86 10.15 -16.20
C TRP A 300 -4.15 9.51 -17.57
N GLU A 301 -3.97 8.22 -17.72
CA GLU A 301 -4.35 7.45 -18.92
C GLU A 301 -4.70 6.03 -18.48
N MET A 302 -5.34 5.25 -19.35
CA MET A 302 -5.42 3.80 -19.21
C MET A 302 -4.74 3.16 -20.42
N TYR A 303 -3.83 2.22 -20.19
CA TYR A 303 -3.19 1.46 -21.27
C TYR A 303 -3.98 0.20 -21.61
N ILE A 304 -3.73 -0.32 -22.82
CA ILE A 304 -4.14 -1.67 -23.22
C ILE A 304 -3.07 -2.67 -22.78
N GLU A 305 -3.48 -3.91 -22.54
CA GLU A 305 -2.55 -5.01 -22.34
C GLU A 305 -2.11 -5.58 -23.69
N GLN A 306 -0.82 -5.88 -23.85
CA GLN A 306 -0.27 -6.27 -25.14
C GLN A 306 0.94 -7.23 -25.06
N GLY A 307 1.22 -7.88 -26.18
CA GLY A 307 2.36 -8.81 -26.32
C GLY A 307 2.25 -10.04 -25.40
N LYS A 308 3.39 -10.65 -25.08
CA LYS A 308 3.46 -11.81 -24.17
C LYS A 308 3.20 -11.45 -22.70
N HIS A 309 3.45 -10.19 -22.32
CA HIS A 309 3.46 -9.75 -20.92
C HIS A 309 2.06 -9.80 -20.28
N LYS A 310 1.02 -9.56 -21.09
CA LYS A 310 -0.37 -9.75 -20.67
C LYS A 310 -0.72 -11.21 -20.36
N ASP A 311 -0.04 -12.19 -20.95
CA ASP A 311 -0.39 -13.61 -20.85
C ASP A 311 0.45 -14.35 -19.79
N PHE A 312 1.27 -13.63 -19.02
CA PHE A 312 2.06 -14.25 -17.96
C PHE A 312 1.18 -14.89 -16.88
N GLU A 313 1.50 -16.13 -16.54
CA GLU A 313 0.67 -16.98 -15.67
C GLU A 313 0.63 -16.54 -14.20
N TRP A 314 1.56 -15.67 -13.79
CA TRP A 314 1.60 -15.10 -12.46
C TRP A 314 0.61 -13.96 -12.27
N TRP A 315 -0.06 -13.45 -13.31
CA TRP A 315 -1.15 -12.50 -13.11
C TRP A 315 -2.42 -13.20 -12.62
N GLN A 316 -2.94 -12.77 -11.47
CA GLN A 316 -4.20 -13.26 -10.92
C GLN A 316 -5.39 -12.43 -11.44
N LYS A 317 -5.26 -11.10 -11.43
CA LYS A 317 -6.27 -10.16 -11.93
C LYS A 317 -5.58 -8.99 -12.62
N LYS A 318 -6.19 -8.49 -13.68
CA LYS A 318 -5.74 -7.33 -14.46
C LYS A 318 -6.92 -6.49 -14.88
N TYR A 319 -6.73 -5.19 -14.93
CA TYR A 319 -7.69 -4.20 -15.37
C TYR A 319 -6.99 -3.12 -16.18
N ALA A 320 -7.47 -2.93 -17.41
CA ALA A 320 -6.86 -2.09 -18.42
C ALA A 320 -7.95 -1.36 -19.23
N LYS A 321 -7.54 -0.50 -20.16
CA LYS A 321 -8.43 0.28 -21.04
C LYS A 321 -9.44 -0.58 -21.81
N GLY A 322 -9.05 -1.83 -22.12
CA GLY A 322 -9.80 -2.72 -22.98
C GLY A 322 -9.60 -2.42 -24.46
N SER A 323 -9.93 -3.39 -25.33
CA SER A 323 -9.68 -3.28 -26.77
C SER A 323 -10.65 -2.35 -27.50
N HIS A 324 -11.74 -1.95 -26.85
CA HIS A 324 -12.76 -1.05 -27.39
C HIS A 324 -12.90 0.22 -26.53
N ASN A 325 -11.86 0.57 -25.76
CA ASN A 325 -11.81 1.74 -24.87
C ASN A 325 -12.91 1.77 -23.78
N GLU A 326 -13.49 0.61 -23.44
CA GLU A 326 -14.60 0.50 -22.49
C GLU A 326 -14.27 0.98 -21.07
N ASN A 327 -12.97 1.08 -20.75
CA ASN A 327 -12.45 1.52 -19.46
C ASN A 327 -11.56 2.77 -19.54
N GLU A 328 -11.48 3.45 -20.68
CA GLU A 328 -10.55 4.57 -20.93
C GLU A 328 -10.60 5.70 -19.86
N HIS A 329 -11.78 5.96 -19.30
CA HIS A 329 -12.00 6.96 -18.25
C HIS A 329 -12.48 6.36 -16.92
N LYS A 330 -12.41 5.05 -16.76
CA LYS A 330 -12.82 4.32 -15.56
C LYS A 330 -11.60 4.04 -14.68
N TYR A 331 -10.95 5.12 -14.24
CA TYR A 331 -9.82 5.09 -13.32
C TYR A 331 -10.19 4.46 -11.98
N GLY A 332 -9.20 4.03 -11.22
CA GLY A 332 -9.44 3.31 -9.98
C GLY A 332 -8.37 3.51 -8.92
N GLY A 333 -8.67 2.97 -7.74
CA GLY A 333 -7.77 2.95 -6.60
C GLY A 333 -7.91 1.63 -5.87
N LEU A 334 -6.80 1.14 -5.30
CA LEU A 334 -6.80 -0.02 -4.42
C LEU A 334 -6.97 0.45 -2.98
N PHE A 335 -7.88 -0.16 -2.24
CA PHE A 335 -8.13 0.16 -0.84
C PHE A 335 -8.04 -1.08 0.02
N CYS A 336 -7.13 -1.07 0.99
CA CYS A 336 -6.86 -2.21 1.86
C CYS A 336 -7.14 -1.87 3.31
N ASN A 337 -8.08 -2.59 3.94
CA ASN A 337 -8.29 -2.63 5.37
C ASN A 337 -7.29 -3.61 5.99
N PHE A 338 -6.37 -3.12 6.80
CA PHE A 338 -5.44 -3.94 7.58
C PHE A 338 -5.94 -4.12 9.00
N ASN A 339 -5.58 -5.25 9.61
CA ASN A 339 -6.05 -5.67 10.93
C ASN A 339 -7.59 -5.85 10.99
N VAL A 340 -8.16 -6.52 10.00
CA VAL A 340 -9.62 -6.66 9.87
C VAL A 340 -10.23 -7.24 11.14
N GLY A 341 -11.17 -6.51 11.75
CA GLY A 341 -11.83 -6.91 12.99
C GLY A 341 -10.91 -7.02 14.23
N GLY A 342 -9.71 -6.43 14.16
CA GLY A 342 -8.68 -6.53 15.20
C GLY A 342 -7.58 -7.55 14.91
N ASN A 343 -7.77 -8.43 13.92
CA ASN A 343 -6.85 -9.53 13.63
C ASN A 343 -5.63 -9.03 12.87
N SER A 344 -4.48 -8.89 13.54
CA SER A 344 -3.26 -8.38 12.91
C SER A 344 -2.65 -9.28 11.84
N LYS A 345 -3.20 -10.49 11.63
CA LYS A 345 -2.81 -11.41 10.56
C LYS A 345 -3.73 -11.33 9.34
N LYS A 346 -4.73 -10.45 9.33
CA LYS A 346 -5.74 -10.35 8.27
C LYS A 346 -5.86 -8.96 7.69
N ALA A 347 -5.85 -8.87 6.37
CA ALA A 347 -6.20 -7.67 5.62
C ALA A 347 -7.23 -7.99 4.53
N TYR A 348 -8.07 -7.03 4.16
CA TYR A 348 -9.03 -7.13 3.06
C TYR A 348 -8.80 -5.97 2.09
N CYS A 349 -8.65 -6.28 0.81
CA CYS A 349 -8.39 -5.32 -0.23
C CYS A 349 -9.46 -5.35 -1.31
N GLU A 350 -9.77 -4.19 -1.87
CA GLU A 350 -10.67 -4.04 -3.00
C GLU A 350 -10.18 -2.99 -3.98
N PHE A 351 -10.23 -3.29 -5.28
CA PHE A 351 -9.95 -2.34 -6.34
C PHE A 351 -11.28 -1.75 -6.84
N LEU A 352 -11.48 -0.46 -6.57
CA LEU A 352 -12.69 0.28 -6.93
C LEU A 352 -12.44 1.10 -8.20
N ARG A 353 -13.51 1.33 -8.98
CA ARG A 353 -13.45 2.08 -10.23
C ARG A 353 -14.49 3.19 -10.28
N VAL A 354 -14.09 4.31 -10.88
CA VAL A 354 -14.97 5.44 -11.18
C VAL A 354 -16.03 5.02 -12.20
N GLY A 355 -17.28 5.40 -11.96
CA GLY A 355 -18.37 5.20 -12.92
C GLY A 355 -18.73 3.72 -13.15
N SER A 356 -18.50 2.85 -12.15
CA SER A 356 -18.91 1.45 -12.18
C SER A 356 -20.06 1.17 -11.22
N ASP A 357 -21.07 0.45 -11.69
CA ASP A 357 -22.18 -0.05 -10.87
C ASP A 357 -21.77 -1.31 -10.06
N GLU A 358 -20.84 -2.10 -10.59
CA GLU A 358 -20.20 -3.22 -9.90
C GLU A 358 -18.92 -2.73 -9.20
N LYS A 359 -19.02 -2.50 -7.90
CA LYS A 359 -18.11 -1.56 -7.22
C LYS A 359 -16.77 -2.11 -6.78
N PRO A 360 -16.56 -3.40 -6.49
CA PRO A 360 -15.21 -3.93 -6.59
C PRO A 360 -15.01 -4.72 -7.88
N PHE A 361 -13.96 -4.37 -8.64
CA PHE A 361 -13.50 -5.19 -9.78
C PHE A 361 -12.66 -6.38 -9.31
N ASP A 362 -11.84 -6.16 -8.29
CA ASP A 362 -11.07 -7.20 -7.62
C ASP A 362 -11.29 -7.07 -6.10
N THR A 363 -11.38 -8.20 -5.42
CA THR A 363 -11.47 -8.32 -3.97
C THR A 363 -10.60 -9.47 -3.51
N PHE A 364 -9.79 -9.27 -2.47
CA PHE A 364 -9.01 -10.36 -1.91
C PHE A 364 -8.70 -10.13 -0.44
N THR A 365 -8.56 -11.22 0.30
CA THR A 365 -8.19 -11.23 1.71
C THR A 365 -6.78 -11.77 1.84
N ILE A 366 -5.92 -10.98 2.48
CA ILE A 366 -4.54 -11.35 2.79
C ILE A 366 -4.48 -11.94 4.19
N TYR A 367 -3.92 -13.13 4.31
CA TYR A 367 -3.58 -13.79 5.55
C TYR A 367 -2.07 -13.89 5.69
N LYS A 368 -1.54 -13.49 6.85
CA LYS A 368 -0.17 -13.81 7.26
C LYS A 368 -0.15 -15.24 7.79
N ASN A 369 0.29 -16.18 6.96
CA ASN A 369 0.32 -17.59 7.30
C ASN A 369 1.75 -18.14 7.18
N ALA A 370 2.45 -18.27 8.31
CA ALA A 370 3.82 -18.78 8.34
C ALA A 370 3.93 -20.26 7.95
N SER A 371 2.83 -21.02 7.94
CA SER A 371 2.85 -22.47 7.70
C SER A 371 1.58 -22.96 7.00
N PRO A 372 1.31 -22.53 5.75
CA PRO A 372 0.08 -22.85 5.03
C PRO A 372 -0.10 -24.33 4.70
N GLY A 373 0.94 -25.16 4.84
CA GLY A 373 0.82 -26.62 4.76
C GLY A 373 0.23 -27.28 6.00
N ASN A 374 0.21 -26.58 7.15
CA ASN A 374 -0.23 -27.10 8.44
C ASN A 374 -1.39 -26.29 9.04
N VAL A 375 -1.48 -25.01 8.68
CA VAL A 375 -2.48 -24.05 9.18
C VAL A 375 -3.26 -23.55 7.98
N THR A 376 -4.58 -23.75 7.99
CA THR A 376 -5.50 -23.16 7.02
C THR A 376 -5.76 -21.69 7.35
N TYR A 377 -6.15 -20.89 6.36
CA TYR A 377 -6.50 -19.48 6.61
C TYR A 377 -7.73 -19.33 7.53
N SER A 378 -8.68 -20.27 7.49
CA SER A 378 -9.83 -20.26 8.41
C SER A 378 -9.41 -20.51 9.85
N GLN A 379 -8.41 -21.37 10.09
CA GLN A 379 -7.86 -21.57 11.44
C GLN A 379 -7.27 -20.29 12.02
N ILE A 380 -6.70 -19.40 11.19
CA ILE A 380 -6.21 -18.10 11.66
C ILE A 380 -7.35 -17.22 12.19
N ASP A 381 -8.52 -17.27 11.55
CA ASP A 381 -9.73 -16.58 12.02
C ASP A 381 -10.27 -17.22 13.30
N ASP A 382 -10.39 -18.55 13.32
CA ASP A 382 -10.89 -19.31 14.48
C ASP A 382 -10.02 -19.10 15.71
N GLU A 383 -8.69 -19.14 15.56
CA GLU A 383 -7.73 -18.88 16.64
C GLU A 383 -7.93 -17.47 17.22
N PHE A 384 -8.02 -16.45 16.35
CA PHE A 384 -8.24 -15.07 16.80
C PHE A 384 -9.58 -14.87 17.51
N ILE A 385 -10.67 -15.45 16.97
CA ILE A 385 -12.00 -15.39 17.61
C ILE A 385 -11.96 -16.06 18.99
N ASN A 386 -11.31 -17.22 19.11
CA ASN A 386 -11.17 -17.92 20.39
C ASN A 386 -10.36 -17.11 21.41
N GLU A 387 -9.28 -16.45 20.99
CA GLU A 387 -8.53 -15.52 21.84
C GLU A 387 -9.38 -14.32 22.29
N LYS A 388 -10.15 -13.74 21.36
CA LYS A 388 -11.07 -12.64 21.63
C LYS A 388 -12.16 -13.02 22.63
N ILE A 389 -12.75 -14.21 22.49
CA ILE A 389 -13.75 -14.76 23.43
C ILE A 389 -13.13 -14.92 24.82
N LYS A 390 -11.94 -15.49 24.93
CA LYS A 390 -11.24 -15.64 26.22
C LYS A 390 -11.02 -14.29 26.89
N ALA A 391 -10.53 -13.30 26.14
CA ALA A 391 -10.33 -11.95 26.65
C ALA A 391 -11.64 -11.28 27.10
N TYR A 392 -12.72 -11.44 26.33
CA TYR A 392 -14.04 -10.92 26.69
C TYR A 392 -14.55 -11.52 28.00
N LYS A 393 -14.42 -12.85 28.18
CA LYS A 393 -14.82 -13.54 29.41
C LYS A 393 -14.05 -13.02 30.63
N ILE A 394 -12.73 -12.82 30.48
CA ILE A 394 -11.88 -12.29 31.55
C ILE A 394 -12.34 -10.87 31.94
N GLU A 395 -12.51 -9.97 30.97
CA GLU A 395 -12.91 -8.58 31.22
C GLU A 395 -14.29 -8.48 31.90
N ASN A 396 -15.20 -9.41 31.58
CA ASN A 396 -16.56 -9.43 32.11
C ASN A 396 -16.75 -10.39 33.29
N ASN A 397 -15.67 -10.95 33.85
CA ASN A 397 -15.71 -11.91 34.96
C ASN A 397 -16.64 -13.12 34.72
N ILE A 398 -16.70 -13.62 33.50
CA ILE A 398 -17.48 -14.79 33.11
C ILE A 398 -16.65 -16.04 33.39
N VAL A 399 -17.09 -16.88 34.32
CA VAL A 399 -16.41 -18.14 34.69
C VAL A 399 -16.90 -19.28 33.79
N ASP A 400 -15.97 -20.00 33.16
CA ASP A 400 -16.29 -21.24 32.45
C ASP A 400 -16.54 -22.37 33.47
N GLU A 401 -17.80 -22.83 33.59
CA GLU A 401 -18.18 -23.95 34.47
C GLU A 401 -17.56 -25.30 34.04
N THR A 402 -16.81 -25.37 32.94
CA THR A 402 -16.36 -26.62 32.31
C THR A 402 -14.98 -27.14 32.71
N ASN A 403 -14.30 -26.57 33.71
CA ASN A 403 -12.98 -27.07 34.14
C ASN A 403 -12.94 -27.78 35.52
N ASN A 404 -14.08 -28.05 36.15
CA ASN A 404 -14.13 -28.80 37.42
C ASN A 404 -14.41 -30.30 37.22
N ALA A 405 -13.65 -30.97 36.34
CA ALA A 405 -13.81 -32.41 36.14
C ALA A 405 -12.51 -33.20 35.96
N VAL A 406 -11.34 -32.73 36.38
CA VAL A 406 -10.16 -33.61 36.57
C VAL A 406 -9.20 -33.03 37.62
N ASP A 407 -9.54 -33.09 38.90
CA ASP A 407 -8.54 -33.38 39.96
C ASP A 407 -9.27 -33.77 41.25
N GLY A 408 -9.73 -35.01 41.30
CA GLY A 408 -10.61 -35.52 42.35
C GLY A 408 -10.18 -36.90 42.84
N SER A 409 -8.89 -37.17 42.98
CA SER A 409 -8.42 -38.34 43.74
C SER A 409 -6.90 -38.29 43.96
N VAL A 410 -6.44 -37.79 45.11
CA VAL A 410 -5.53 -38.51 46.03
C VAL A 410 -5.53 -37.75 47.37
N ALA A 411 -6.38 -38.19 48.29
CA ALA A 411 -6.20 -37.91 49.72
C ALA A 411 -6.72 -39.10 50.52
N LYS A 412 -5.86 -40.10 50.77
CA LYS A 412 -5.88 -40.90 52.01
C LYS A 412 -4.70 -41.88 52.11
N SER A 413 -4.06 -41.84 53.28
CA SER A 413 -3.28 -42.93 53.93
C SER A 413 -1.92 -43.26 53.31
N MET A 414 -0.83 -43.50 54.04
CA MET A 414 -0.69 -43.91 55.44
C MET A 414 0.78 -43.73 55.88
N ASN A 415 0.96 -43.35 57.15
CA ASN A 415 2.19 -43.45 57.93
C ASN A 415 2.71 -44.90 57.97
N THR A 416 4.03 -45.10 57.86
CA THR A 416 4.82 -45.90 58.83
C THR A 416 6.33 -45.67 58.64
N LYS A 417 6.99 -45.53 59.79
CA LYS A 417 8.44 -45.47 59.98
C LYS A 417 9.06 -46.87 59.97
N ASP A 418 10.38 -46.86 59.87
CA ASP A 418 11.35 -47.77 60.49
C ASP A 418 11.88 -49.00 59.72
N ASN A 419 13.10 -48.80 59.22
CA ASN A 419 14.35 -49.40 59.75
C ASN A 419 14.93 -50.68 59.10
N SER A 420 16.13 -50.47 58.53
CA SER A 420 17.33 -51.32 58.44
C SER A 420 17.23 -52.83 58.09
N ASN A 421 17.83 -53.25 56.98
CA ASN A 421 19.21 -53.81 56.94
C ASN A 421 19.47 -54.64 55.66
N ASN A 422 20.44 -54.15 54.88
CA ASN A 422 21.66 -54.86 54.48
C ASN A 422 21.54 -56.23 53.80
N SER A 423 21.82 -56.32 52.49
CA SER A 423 23.01 -57.03 51.98
C SER A 423 23.27 -56.82 50.47
N ASN A 424 24.50 -56.37 50.22
CA ASN A 424 25.35 -56.42 49.01
C ASN A 424 24.91 -57.23 47.77
N SER A 425 24.88 -56.53 46.64
CA SER A 425 25.75 -56.76 45.46
C SER A 425 25.54 -55.52 44.56
N GLY A 426 26.51 -54.66 44.28
CA GLY A 426 27.87 -54.98 43.87
C GLY A 426 28.07 -54.70 42.38
N SER A 427 27.71 -53.51 41.88
CA SER A 427 28.34 -52.94 40.67
C SER A 427 28.19 -51.42 40.58
N LYS A 428 29.28 -50.75 40.97
CA LYS A 428 29.87 -49.51 40.43
C LYS A 428 28.97 -48.29 40.18
N ASP A 429 29.02 -47.42 41.19
CA ASP A 429 29.40 -45.99 41.19
C ASP A 429 28.87 -45.07 40.07
N ASN A 430 28.00 -44.09 40.36
CA ASN A 430 28.17 -42.86 41.18
C ASN A 430 29.10 -41.83 40.51
N ASN A 431 28.82 -40.53 40.40
CA ASN A 431 27.93 -39.60 41.11
C ASN A 431 27.58 -38.45 40.13
N ASN A 432 26.34 -37.96 40.02
CA ASN A 432 25.54 -37.15 40.95
C ASN A 432 26.02 -35.71 41.19
N ASN A 433 25.20 -34.76 40.74
CA ASN A 433 24.42 -33.79 41.54
C ASN A 433 23.80 -32.79 40.54
N GLY A 434 22.54 -32.38 40.56
CA GLY A 434 21.46 -32.52 41.50
C GLY A 434 20.46 -31.38 41.22
N THR A 435 19.27 -31.51 41.81
CA THR A 435 18.33 -30.42 42.13
C THR A 435 17.33 -29.89 41.10
N LEU A 436 16.07 -30.01 41.54
CA LEU A 436 14.99 -29.02 41.58
C LEU A 436 14.13 -28.75 40.34
N PHE A 437 12.85 -29.09 40.53
CA PHE A 437 11.70 -28.35 40.04
C PHE A 437 11.96 -26.85 39.96
N THR A 438 11.75 -26.27 38.78
CA THR A 438 11.24 -24.90 38.66
C THR A 438 10.34 -24.82 37.43
N ARG A 439 9.07 -24.46 37.68
CA ARG A 439 8.17 -23.93 36.65
C ARG A 439 8.89 -22.78 35.95
N LYS A 440 9.15 -22.90 34.65
CA LYS A 440 9.48 -21.75 33.80
C LYS A 440 8.28 -21.45 32.91
N ASN A 441 7.53 -20.46 33.36
CA ASN A 441 6.93 -19.38 32.60
C ASN A 441 6.73 -19.65 31.11
N ILE A 442 5.49 -19.98 30.76
CA ILE A 442 4.93 -19.58 29.47
C ILE A 442 4.84 -18.06 29.52
N THR A 443 5.78 -17.38 28.87
CA THR A 443 5.69 -15.95 28.62
C THR A 443 4.61 -15.73 27.57
N ILE A 444 3.37 -15.59 28.02
CA ILE A 444 2.28 -15.01 27.21
C ILE A 444 2.64 -13.53 27.08
N GLY A 445 3.24 -13.15 25.95
CA GLY A 445 3.46 -11.77 25.55
C GLY A 445 2.14 -11.10 25.19
N GLY A 446 1.27 -10.90 26.18
CA GLY A 446 0.10 -10.06 26.08
C GLY A 446 0.52 -8.62 26.33
N SER A 447 0.44 -7.81 25.28
CA SER A 447 0.54 -6.35 25.35
C SER A 447 -0.53 -5.82 26.32
N VAL A 448 -0.11 -5.43 27.52
CA VAL A 448 -0.96 -4.69 28.46
C VAL A 448 -0.87 -3.21 28.08
N CYS A 449 -1.88 -2.72 27.36
CA CYS A 449 -2.14 -1.29 27.28
C CYS A 449 -2.61 -0.80 28.67
N ALA A 450 -1.68 -0.35 29.49
CA ALA A 450 -2.00 0.38 30.70
C ALA A 450 -2.50 1.78 30.31
N ALA A 451 -3.80 2.02 30.50
CA ALA A 451 -4.37 3.36 30.54
C ALA A 451 -3.81 4.08 31.78
N LEU A 452 -2.87 5.00 31.58
CA LEU A 452 -2.38 5.88 32.65
C LEU A 452 -3.12 7.22 32.61
N VAL A 453 -3.94 7.42 33.63
CA VAL A 453 -4.51 8.69 34.06
C VAL A 453 -3.38 9.61 34.51
N VAL A 454 -3.18 10.74 33.82
CA VAL A 454 -2.23 11.78 34.24
C VAL A 454 -2.93 12.77 35.17
N ILE A 455 -2.64 12.69 36.47
CA ILE A 455 -2.82 13.78 37.43
C ILE A 455 -1.48 14.50 37.53
N GLY A 456 -1.51 15.82 37.30
CA GLY A 456 -0.33 16.66 37.26
C GLY A 456 0.35 16.85 38.62
N SER A 457 1.67 17.05 38.59
CA SER A 457 2.42 17.85 39.56
C SER A 457 3.74 18.24 38.89
N GLY A 458 4.00 19.54 38.77
CA GLY A 458 5.24 20.05 38.20
C GLY A 458 6.43 19.89 39.15
N VAL A 459 7.62 19.70 38.57
CA VAL A 459 8.90 20.01 39.21
C VAL A 459 9.79 20.64 38.13
N LEU A 460 10.07 21.92 38.32
CA LEU A 460 11.08 22.69 37.59
C LEU A 460 12.48 22.23 38.04
N ILE A 461 13.33 21.81 37.10
CA ILE A 461 14.78 21.71 37.32
C ILE A 461 15.47 22.59 36.28
N PHE A 462 16.02 23.69 36.76
CA PHE A 462 17.02 24.50 36.07
C PHE A 462 18.33 23.71 35.95
N SER A 463 18.89 23.61 34.74
CA SER A 463 20.32 23.34 34.57
C SER A 463 20.94 24.45 33.72
N LYS A 464 21.88 25.15 34.36
CA LYS A 464 22.70 26.24 33.83
C LYS A 464 23.95 25.64 33.20
N SER A 465 24.29 26.01 31.97
CA SER A 465 25.65 25.86 31.45
C SER A 465 26.07 27.07 30.60
N ASN A 466 27.14 27.73 31.05
CA ASN A 466 27.82 28.82 30.37
C ASN A 466 28.73 28.30 29.25
N LYS A 467 28.74 28.93 28.07
CA LYS A 467 29.84 29.81 27.60
C LYS A 467 29.78 30.07 26.08
N LYS A 468 29.84 31.38 25.77
CA LYS A 468 30.57 32.09 24.69
C LYS A 468 30.55 31.53 23.27
N VAL A 469 29.92 32.27 22.35
CA VAL A 469 30.50 32.67 21.05
C VAL A 469 30.05 34.10 20.72
N THR A 470 30.86 34.76 19.92
CA THR A 470 31.13 36.18 19.68
C THR A 470 30.09 36.98 18.89
N ASP A 471 30.32 38.29 19.00
CA ASP A 471 29.65 39.48 18.48
C ASP A 471 29.60 39.63 16.95
N ASP A 472 28.72 40.55 16.55
CA ASP A 472 28.67 41.32 15.29
C ASP A 472 28.30 40.63 13.97
N THR A 473 27.06 40.85 13.50
CA THR A 473 26.83 41.82 12.40
C THR A 473 25.37 42.29 12.34
N LYS A 474 25.21 43.61 12.43
CA LYS A 474 24.00 44.39 12.09
C LYS A 474 23.57 44.11 10.64
N LEU A 475 22.25 44.05 10.39
CA LEU A 475 21.67 44.56 9.14
C LEU A 475 20.24 45.05 9.37
N GLU A 476 19.97 46.20 8.75
CA GLU A 476 18.92 47.16 9.02
C GLU A 476 17.52 46.72 8.59
N ILE A 477 16.53 47.07 9.41
CA ILE A 477 15.12 47.15 9.04
C ILE A 477 14.92 48.44 8.25
N LYS A 478 14.34 48.35 7.05
CA LYS A 478 13.68 49.47 6.38
C LYS A 478 12.27 49.09 5.98
N ASP A 479 11.33 49.73 6.69
CA ASP A 479 9.94 49.91 6.30
C ASP A 479 9.83 50.55 4.91
N ARG A 480 8.90 50.03 4.09
CA ARG A 480 8.19 50.82 3.07
C ARG A 480 6.79 50.25 2.84
N GLN A 481 5.80 51.05 3.24
CA GLN A 481 4.40 50.99 2.82
C GLN A 481 4.22 51.73 1.46
N PRO A 482 3.04 51.61 0.81
CA PRO A 482 2.91 51.27 -0.61
C PRO A 482 2.67 52.48 -1.50
N ASN A 483 2.86 52.29 -2.82
CA ASN A 483 2.32 53.21 -3.81
C ASN A 483 1.55 52.46 -4.90
N GLU A 484 0.48 53.12 -5.28
CA GLU A 484 -0.63 52.76 -6.15
C GLU A 484 -0.25 52.62 -7.63
N GLY A 485 -1.12 51.92 -8.36
CA GLY A 485 -1.45 52.27 -9.74
C GLY A 485 -0.81 51.44 -10.83
N TYR A 486 -1.44 50.32 -11.22
CA TYR A 486 -1.30 49.78 -12.57
C TYR A 486 -2.66 49.39 -13.14
N GLN A 487 -2.99 50.04 -14.26
CA GLN A 487 -4.20 49.82 -15.04
C GLN A 487 -4.07 48.57 -15.92
N PHE A 488 -5.16 47.77 -15.96
CA PHE A 488 -5.33 46.68 -16.90
C PHE A 488 -5.88 47.22 -18.23
N ASN A 489 -5.13 47.02 -19.31
CA ASN A 489 -5.65 47.12 -20.68
C ASN A 489 -6.25 45.76 -21.07
N ALA A 490 -7.56 45.74 -21.30
CA ALA A 490 -8.28 44.61 -21.88
C ALA A 490 -7.95 44.50 -23.38
N VAL A 491 -7.38 43.36 -23.78
CA VAL A 491 -7.27 42.99 -25.19
C VAL A 491 -8.51 42.20 -25.58
N ASN A 492 -9.24 42.79 -26.52
CA ASN A 492 -10.42 42.24 -27.19
C ASN A 492 -9.95 41.24 -28.25
N ILE A 493 -10.36 39.97 -28.16
CA ILE A 493 -10.21 39.00 -29.27
C ILE A 493 -11.60 38.47 -29.62
N ASN A 494 -12.16 39.04 -30.70
CA ASN A 494 -13.25 38.45 -31.46
C ASN A 494 -12.66 37.36 -32.37
N GLY A 495 -13.12 36.12 -32.21
CA GLY A 495 -12.83 35.02 -33.12
C GLY A 495 -14.06 34.12 -33.22
N GLN A 496 -14.96 34.46 -34.15
CA GLN A 496 -16.02 33.57 -34.61
C GLN A 496 -15.39 32.35 -35.31
N ASN A 497 -15.89 31.16 -35.01
CA ASN A 497 -16.00 30.07 -35.97
C ASN A 497 -17.18 29.18 -35.57
N SER A 498 -18.22 29.24 -36.39
CA SER A 498 -19.39 28.37 -36.36
C SER A 498 -19.02 26.98 -36.89
N TYR A 499 -19.49 25.94 -36.23
CA TYR A 499 -19.69 24.64 -36.88
C TYR A 499 -21.19 24.32 -36.86
N ASP A 500 -21.70 24.07 -38.06
CA ASP A 500 -23.06 23.70 -38.42
C ASP A 500 -23.41 22.31 -37.86
N ASP A 501 -24.48 22.25 -37.06
CA ASP A 501 -25.22 21.02 -36.78
C ASP A 501 -26.29 20.85 -37.87
N SER A 502 -26.08 19.90 -38.78
CA SER A 502 -27.16 19.41 -39.65
C SER A 502 -27.33 17.90 -39.49
N PHE A 503 -28.38 17.57 -38.74
CA PHE A 503 -28.94 16.24 -38.61
C PHE A 503 -29.56 15.80 -39.94
N THR A 504 -29.19 14.61 -40.42
CA THR A 504 -29.96 13.84 -41.40
C THR A 504 -30.39 12.51 -40.80
N LEU A 505 -31.66 12.19 -41.02
CA LEU A 505 -32.43 11.07 -40.49
C LEU A 505 -32.60 9.96 -41.56
N LEU A 506 -32.65 8.70 -41.06
CA LEU A 506 -33.27 7.46 -41.59
C LEU A 506 -32.49 6.60 -42.62
N PRO A 507 -32.80 5.28 -42.76
CA PRO A 507 -33.88 4.49 -42.13
C PRO A 507 -33.46 3.17 -41.42
N THR A 508 -34.37 2.67 -40.59
CA THR A 508 -34.42 1.28 -40.06
C THR A 508 -34.72 0.27 -41.19
N PRO A 509 -34.42 -1.03 -40.96
CA PRO A 509 -35.56 -1.95 -40.92
C PRO A 509 -35.46 -3.11 -39.90
N GLU A 510 -36.64 -3.37 -39.36
CA GLU A 510 -37.33 -4.64 -39.14
C GLU A 510 -36.75 -5.77 -38.25
N VAL A 511 -37.58 -5.98 -37.22
CA VAL A 511 -37.79 -7.13 -36.35
C VAL A 511 -38.10 -8.41 -37.14
N ILE A 512 -37.35 -9.50 -36.91
CA ILE A 512 -37.88 -10.87 -36.94
C ILE A 512 -37.19 -11.70 -35.83
N SER A 513 -38.00 -12.36 -35.01
CA SER A 513 -37.65 -13.54 -34.19
C SER A 513 -38.94 -14.36 -34.03
N PRO A 514 -38.95 -15.63 -33.55
CA PRO A 514 -37.84 -16.52 -33.18
C PRO A 514 -38.06 -18.02 -33.56
N LEU A 515 -37.14 -18.89 -33.05
CA LEU A 515 -37.27 -20.34 -32.74
C LEU A 515 -36.96 -21.37 -33.87
N PRO A 516 -36.75 -22.67 -33.55
CA PRO A 516 -35.50 -23.22 -32.99
C PRO A 516 -35.07 -24.51 -33.72
N GLU A 517 -33.82 -24.97 -33.61
CA GLU A 517 -33.56 -26.38 -33.94
C GLU A 517 -32.43 -27.00 -33.10
N GLN A 518 -32.83 -28.06 -32.42
CA GLN A 518 -32.02 -29.06 -31.76
C GLN A 518 -31.15 -29.78 -32.79
N PHE A 519 -29.94 -30.19 -32.44
CA PHE A 519 -29.47 -31.56 -32.74
C PHE A 519 -28.30 -31.91 -31.82
N SER A 520 -28.55 -32.87 -30.95
CA SER A 520 -27.56 -33.72 -30.30
C SER A 520 -27.18 -34.85 -31.27
N PHE A 521 -25.91 -35.24 -31.32
CA PHE A 521 -25.55 -36.64 -31.55
C PHE A 521 -24.24 -37.00 -30.84
N TYR A 522 -24.31 -38.18 -30.25
CA TYR A 522 -23.33 -38.92 -29.46
C TYR A 522 -22.38 -39.74 -30.34
N HIS A 523 -21.37 -40.33 -29.66
CA HIS A 523 -20.48 -41.45 -30.04
C HIS A 523 -19.25 -41.12 -30.90
N SER A 524 -18.08 -41.74 -30.74
CA SER A 524 -17.40 -42.54 -29.69
C SER A 524 -16.12 -43.08 -30.35
N ASN A 525 -15.11 -43.43 -29.54
CA ASN A 525 -14.04 -44.39 -29.82
C ASN A 525 -12.88 -43.95 -30.73
N SER A 526 -11.69 -43.79 -30.14
CA SER A 526 -10.66 -44.83 -29.95
C SER A 526 -9.86 -45.11 -31.21
N MET A 527 -8.57 -44.74 -31.20
CA MET A 527 -7.52 -45.69 -31.56
C MET A 527 -6.19 -45.31 -30.87
N LYS A 528 -5.69 -46.31 -30.13
CA LYS A 528 -4.32 -46.49 -29.64
C LYS A 528 -3.47 -47.18 -30.73
N ARG A 529 -2.15 -47.06 -30.57
CA ARG A 529 -1.02 -47.86 -31.14
C ARG A 529 -0.55 -47.43 -32.55
N ASP A 530 0.74 -47.41 -32.90
CA ASP A 530 2.00 -47.75 -32.23
C ASP A 530 3.21 -47.40 -33.13
N TYR A 531 4.38 -47.21 -32.49
CA TYR A 531 5.77 -47.49 -32.93
C TYR A 531 6.48 -46.86 -34.16
N GLY A 532 7.73 -46.41 -33.89
CA GLY A 532 8.85 -46.26 -34.83
C GLY A 532 9.79 -45.10 -34.41
N ASN A 533 10.64 -45.23 -33.39
CA ASN A 533 11.98 -45.84 -33.38
C ASN A 533 12.93 -45.28 -34.47
N TYR A 534 13.82 -44.35 -34.09
CA TYR A 534 15.11 -44.15 -34.75
C TYR A 534 16.17 -43.80 -33.71
N ASP A 535 17.17 -44.67 -33.66
CA ASP A 535 18.34 -44.66 -32.79
C ASP A 535 19.56 -44.66 -33.73
N ARG A 536 20.49 -43.71 -33.56
CA ARG A 536 21.90 -43.87 -33.97
C ARG A 536 22.84 -42.80 -33.39
N LYS A 537 23.59 -43.27 -32.40
CA LYS A 537 25.02 -43.05 -32.08
C LYS A 537 25.85 -42.17 -33.04
N LEU A 538 26.65 -41.29 -32.43
CA LEU A 538 28.08 -41.12 -32.73
C LEU A 538 28.82 -40.66 -31.46
N GLU A 539 29.99 -41.23 -31.26
CA GLU A 539 30.81 -41.29 -30.04
C GLU A 539 32.22 -40.76 -30.37
N LEU A 540 32.99 -40.46 -29.31
CA LEU A 540 34.45 -40.13 -29.24
C LEU A 540 34.82 -38.66 -29.57
N GLU A 541 35.67 -37.96 -28.81
CA GLU A 541 36.75 -38.38 -27.91
C GLU A 541 37.20 -37.21 -26.99
N SER A 542 37.56 -37.51 -25.75
CA SER A 542 38.32 -36.64 -24.82
C SER A 542 39.83 -36.73 -25.12
N PRO A 543 40.70 -35.82 -24.61
CA PRO A 543 41.42 -36.23 -23.39
C PRO A 543 41.92 -35.12 -22.43
N THR A 544 41.89 -35.51 -21.15
CA THR A 544 42.90 -35.36 -20.06
C THR A 544 43.29 -34.00 -19.43
N SER A 545 43.18 -34.06 -18.11
CA SER A 545 43.68 -33.24 -16.99
C SER A 545 45.20 -33.04 -16.89
N TYR A 546 45.64 -31.96 -16.24
CA TYR A 546 46.68 -31.99 -15.19
C TYR A 546 46.55 -30.82 -14.21
N THR A 547 46.91 -31.10 -12.96
CA THR A 547 46.86 -30.31 -11.73
C THR A 547 48.13 -29.48 -11.47
N THR A 548 48.00 -28.46 -10.60
CA THR A 548 48.87 -28.00 -9.48
C THR A 548 49.32 -26.53 -9.48
N ASN A 549 48.89 -25.82 -8.43
CA ASN A 549 49.59 -24.94 -7.49
C ASN A 549 50.61 -23.85 -7.91
N ASP A 550 50.48 -22.75 -7.16
CA ASP A 550 51.50 -21.82 -6.62
C ASP A 550 51.82 -20.47 -7.32
N SER A 551 51.44 -19.42 -6.59
CA SER A 551 52.31 -18.31 -6.11
C SER A 551 52.79 -17.18 -7.05
N ILE A 552 52.30 -15.97 -6.71
CA ILE A 552 52.82 -14.59 -6.89
C ILE A 552 54.37 -14.53 -6.64
N PRO A 553 55.24 -13.68 -7.29
CA PRO A 553 55.14 -12.20 -7.36
C PRO A 553 55.69 -11.42 -8.59
N LEU A 554 55.22 -10.16 -8.68
CA LEU A 554 55.87 -8.87 -9.04
C LEU A 554 57.14 -8.87 -9.92
N VAL A 555 57.20 -7.94 -10.90
CA VAL A 555 58.18 -6.81 -10.99
C VAL A 555 58.26 -6.19 -12.42
N ASN A 556 58.03 -4.87 -12.46
CA ASN A 556 58.62 -3.75 -13.25
C ASN A 556 58.61 -3.61 -14.80
N ASN A 557 58.11 -2.41 -15.17
CA ASN A 557 58.68 -1.32 -16.00
C ASN A 557 59.11 -1.52 -17.46
N LYS A 558 58.50 -0.71 -18.33
CA LYS A 558 59.12 0.36 -19.18
C LYS A 558 57.98 1.09 -19.91
N ARG A 559 57.62 2.36 -19.64
CA ARG A 559 58.25 3.66 -19.98
C ARG A 559 58.74 3.83 -21.44
N TYR A 560 57.99 4.63 -22.20
CA TYR A 560 58.38 5.59 -23.26
C TYR A 560 57.25 6.65 -23.28
N ARG A 561 57.37 7.85 -22.67
CA ARG A 561 57.94 9.14 -23.17
C ARG A 561 57.49 9.51 -24.59
N ASP A 562 56.56 10.46 -24.72
CA ASP A 562 56.76 11.93 -24.92
C ASP A 562 56.65 12.23 -26.45
N ASN A 563 55.99 13.25 -27.01
CA ASN A 563 55.71 14.61 -26.55
C ASN A 563 54.80 15.37 -27.56
N ASN A 564 54.07 16.39 -27.06
CA ASN A 564 53.77 17.73 -27.64
C ASN A 564 52.90 17.86 -28.92
N ASN A 565 52.10 18.91 -29.18
CA ASN A 565 51.57 20.10 -28.49
C ASN A 565 50.59 20.81 -29.48
N TYR A 566 49.89 21.86 -29.00
CA TYR A 566 49.25 22.98 -29.72
C TYR A 566 47.72 22.95 -30.02
N PHE A 567 46.98 23.73 -29.21
CA PHE A 567 45.75 24.51 -29.51
C PHE A 567 46.08 25.69 -30.49
N PRO A 568 45.14 26.47 -31.11
CA PRO A 568 43.82 26.87 -30.57
C PRO A 568 42.63 27.10 -31.56
N SER A 569 41.44 27.27 -30.95
CA SER A 569 40.27 28.13 -31.29
C SER A 569 39.78 28.30 -32.75
N SER A 570 38.46 28.09 -32.94
CA SER A 570 37.62 29.09 -33.64
C SER A 570 36.13 28.92 -33.28
N SER A 571 35.50 30.07 -33.06
CA SER A 571 34.07 30.31 -32.96
C SER A 571 33.50 30.59 -34.37
N SER A 572 32.27 30.15 -34.67
CA SER A 572 31.24 30.99 -35.32
C SER A 572 29.95 30.20 -35.62
N SER A 573 28.85 30.81 -35.17
CA SER A 573 27.52 30.90 -35.78
C SER A 573 26.88 29.68 -36.47
N ARG A 574 25.70 29.29 -35.96
CA ARG A 574 24.53 29.06 -36.84
C ARG A 574 23.20 29.17 -36.07
N ASN A 575 22.44 30.20 -36.41
CA ASN A 575 20.98 30.23 -36.30
C ASN A 575 20.40 29.13 -37.20
N LYS A 576 19.44 28.33 -36.71
CA LYS A 576 18.32 27.83 -37.51
C LYS A 576 17.20 27.23 -36.64
N GLN A 577 16.01 27.80 -36.90
CA GLN A 577 14.64 27.39 -36.63
C GLN A 577 14.38 25.94 -36.16
N TYR A 578 13.51 25.90 -35.15
CA TYR A 578 12.63 24.81 -34.75
C TYR A 578 11.96 24.12 -35.94
N ASN A 579 12.01 22.79 -35.94
CA ASN A 579 10.93 21.97 -36.48
C ASN A 579 10.79 20.69 -35.67
N ASN A 580 9.54 20.41 -35.30
CA ASN A 580 9.09 19.29 -34.49
C ASN A 580 9.35 17.92 -35.14
N ASN A 581 9.28 16.93 -34.25
CA ASN A 581 9.17 15.48 -34.45
C ASN A 581 10.49 14.71 -34.50
N LYS A 582 10.53 13.74 -33.57
CA LYS A 582 11.21 12.45 -33.62
C LYS A 582 12.42 12.32 -32.69
N TYR A 583 12.17 11.90 -31.45
CA TYR A 583 13.12 11.14 -30.66
C TYR A 583 12.37 10.09 -29.81
N ASP A 584 12.12 8.94 -30.41
CA ASP A 584 12.18 7.65 -29.72
C ASP A 584 13.58 7.07 -29.92
N LYS A 585 14.06 6.32 -28.93
CA LYS A 585 15.39 5.73 -28.75
C LYS A 585 16.37 6.63 -28.01
N TYR A 586 16.45 6.44 -26.70
CA TYR A 586 17.59 5.82 -26.03
C TYR A 586 17.21 5.57 -24.56
N TRP A 587 16.92 4.32 -24.22
CA TRP A 587 17.17 3.75 -22.89
C TRP A 587 17.62 2.30 -23.10
#